data_AF-A0A3B6AS80-F1
#
_entry.id   AF-A0A3B6AS80-F1
#
_cell.length_a   1.000
_cell.length_b   1.000
_cell.length_c   1.000
_cell.angle_alpha   90.00
_cell.angle_beta   90.00
_cell.angle_gamma   90.00
#
_symmetry.space_group_name_H-M   'P 1'
#
loop_
_entity.id
_entity.type
_entity.pdbx_description
1 polymer ?
#
loop_
_entity_poly.entity_id
_entity_poly.type
_entity_poly.pdbx_seq_one_letter_code
_entity_poly.pdbx_strand_id
1 'polypeptide(L)'
;MATSQSSWLLRHACPLAMPWTRTGNNIGLQVTNITYWRCSRANGGRIMAGMTMSTANCLAQPAQLQGEAVQVSKRSTRTGRGAAVAARHEEEGTDDEWLMYLEPAKLEVFDHLEPWAEANVVPLLKPAEVAWQPTDLLPDLASLGADGFHAACCDIRARAAGLPDAHLVCLVGNMVTEEALPTYQSIPNRFEAVRDLTGSSGTAWARWIRGWSAEENRHGDVLNKYLFLSGRVDMRQVERTIHNLIQSGMVMNAARSPYHGFIYVAFQERATSISHGNTARRAKEHGDLSLARICGAIAADEKRHELAYTRIVGKLFEIDPDGAVRALAYMMRRRIVMPASLMTDGRDSDLFSQYGAVAQQAGIYTASDYRSILEHLINQWGVEELVATGLSDEGRRARDYVCALPRKIRRLEQKAHERNDKKARPTASIPFSWIFDRPVNITMA
;
A
#
# COMPACT_ATOMS: atom_id res chain seq x y z
N MET A 1 -54.44 -18.52 4.40
CA MET A 1 -54.24 -17.05 4.32
C MET A 1 -53.80 -16.60 5.70
N ALA A 2 -52.50 -16.65 6.00
CA ALA A 2 -51.49 -15.59 5.79
C ALA A 2 -51.72 -14.37 6.71
N THR A 3 -50.80 -13.90 7.55
CA THR A 3 -49.45 -14.31 7.99
C THR A 3 -49.09 -13.43 9.20
N SER A 4 -48.70 -14.03 10.33
CA SER A 4 -48.17 -13.31 11.49
C SER A 4 -46.66 -13.12 11.36
N GLN A 5 -46.17 -11.88 11.42
CA GLN A 5 -44.74 -11.62 11.58
C GLN A 5 -44.36 -11.70 13.07
N SER A 6 -43.66 -12.77 13.44
CA SER A 6 -43.02 -12.94 14.73
C SER A 6 -41.59 -12.39 14.69
N SER A 7 -41.38 -11.28 15.41
CA SER A 7 -40.06 -10.74 15.77
C SER A 7 -39.44 -11.63 16.87
N TRP A 8 -38.33 -12.29 16.54
CA TRP A 8 -37.49 -12.99 17.52
C TRP A 8 -36.38 -12.05 18.00
N LEU A 9 -36.70 -11.18 18.97
CA LEU A 9 -35.68 -10.52 19.81
C LEU A 9 -35.57 -11.32 21.12
N LEU A 10 -34.53 -12.15 21.20
CA LEU A 10 -34.12 -12.84 22.42
C LEU A 10 -33.79 -11.79 23.50
N ARG A 11 -34.68 -11.66 24.49
CA ARG A 11 -34.41 -10.98 25.75
C ARG A 11 -33.58 -11.92 26.62
N HIS A 12 -32.29 -11.67 26.75
CA HIS A 12 -31.52 -12.18 27.90
C HIS A 12 -31.47 -11.11 28.99
N ALA A 13 -32.01 -11.45 30.15
CA ALA A 13 -31.91 -10.66 31.37
C ALA A 13 -30.45 -10.68 31.86
N CYS A 14 -29.89 -9.50 32.11
CA CYS A 14 -28.57 -9.35 32.73
C CYS A 14 -28.69 -9.60 34.24
N PRO A 15 -27.98 -10.58 34.84
CA PRO A 15 -27.94 -10.73 36.28
C PRO A 15 -27.05 -9.63 36.88
N LEU A 16 -27.62 -8.85 37.79
CA LEU A 16 -26.88 -7.97 38.68
C LEU A 16 -26.04 -8.79 39.67
N ALA A 17 -24.83 -8.29 39.94
CA ALA A 17 -23.97 -8.56 41.09
C ALA A 17 -23.15 -9.87 41.11
N MET A 18 -21.87 -9.78 40.75
CA MET A 18 -20.73 -10.25 41.57
C MET A 18 -19.46 -9.46 41.20
N PRO A 19 -18.75 -8.85 42.16
CA PRO A 19 -17.46 -8.20 41.88
C PRO A 19 -16.34 -9.24 41.92
N TRP A 20 -15.76 -9.58 40.76
CA TRP A 20 -14.48 -10.28 40.72
C TRP A 20 -13.35 -9.28 40.87
N THR A 21 -12.82 -9.18 42.08
CA THR A 21 -11.51 -8.59 42.34
C THR A 21 -10.41 -9.57 41.92
N ARG A 22 -9.34 -9.00 41.32
CA ARG A 22 -7.95 -9.48 41.33
C ARG A 22 -7.51 -10.41 40.18
N THR A 23 -7.00 -9.80 39.11
CA THR A 23 -5.79 -10.28 38.41
C THR A 23 -4.80 -9.12 38.34
N GLY A 24 -3.64 -9.28 38.98
CA GLY A 24 -2.63 -8.24 39.10
C GLY A 24 -1.97 -7.93 37.76
N ASN A 25 -2.00 -6.65 37.37
CA ASN A 25 -1.13 -6.11 36.33
C ASN A 25 0.00 -5.33 37.01
N ASN A 26 1.23 -5.81 36.87
CA ASN A 26 2.47 -5.19 37.37
C ASN A 26 2.88 -3.92 36.56
N ILE A 27 1.94 -3.02 36.28
CA ILE A 27 2.20 -1.77 35.53
C ILE A 27 1.65 -0.52 36.21
N GLY A 28 1.23 -0.60 37.48
CA GLY A 28 1.00 0.60 38.31
C GLY A 28 -0.05 1.60 37.79
N LEU A 29 -0.98 1.17 36.93
CA LEU A 29 -2.08 2.00 36.45
C LEU A 29 -3.29 1.83 37.39
N GLN A 30 -3.56 2.82 38.23
CA GLN A 30 -4.84 2.94 38.94
C GLN A 30 -5.89 3.55 38.01
N VAL A 31 -6.84 2.73 37.55
CA VAL A 31 -8.06 3.21 36.90
C VAL A 31 -9.04 3.59 38.01
N THR A 32 -9.19 4.88 38.30
CA THR A 32 -10.02 5.36 39.43
C THR A 32 -11.46 5.69 39.07
N ASN A 33 -11.86 5.68 37.78
CA ASN A 33 -13.28 5.78 37.40
C ASN A 33 -13.54 5.18 36.00
N ILE A 34 -14.59 4.36 35.89
CA ILE A 34 -15.18 3.93 34.61
C ILE A 34 -16.61 4.47 34.59
N THR A 35 -16.89 5.45 33.74
CA THR A 35 -18.22 6.05 33.61
C THR A 35 -18.99 5.33 32.51
N TYR A 36 -20.07 4.63 32.84
CA TYR A 36 -20.98 4.04 31.87
C TYR A 36 -22.04 5.05 31.44
N TRP A 37 -22.22 5.24 30.13
CA TRP A 37 -23.27 6.07 29.56
C TRP A 37 -24.54 5.24 29.37
N ARG A 38 -25.63 5.61 30.05
CA ARG A 38 -26.95 4.99 29.85
C ARG A 38 -27.84 5.96 29.11
N CYS A 39 -28.08 5.73 27.82
CA CYS A 39 -29.10 6.45 27.08
C CYS A 39 -30.47 5.90 27.50
N SER A 40 -31.30 6.70 28.17
CA SER A 40 -32.70 6.35 28.42
C SER A 40 -33.60 7.15 27.49
N ARG A 41 -34.49 6.46 26.76
CA ARG A 41 -35.62 7.10 26.08
C ARG A 41 -36.71 7.35 27.11
N ALA A 42 -37.00 8.62 27.38
CA ALA A 42 -38.27 9.04 27.96
C ALA A 42 -39.06 9.83 26.92
N ASN A 43 -40.37 9.62 26.92
CA ASN A 43 -41.34 10.13 25.95
C ASN A 43 -41.19 11.63 25.66
N GLY A 44 -41.15 11.96 24.36
CA GLY A 44 -41.58 13.25 23.81
C GLY A 44 -40.90 14.51 24.33
N GLY A 45 -39.80 14.93 23.69
CA GLY A 45 -39.30 16.31 23.78
C GLY A 45 -37.78 16.42 23.68
N ARG A 46 -37.28 17.10 22.65
CA ARG A 46 -35.87 17.53 22.53
C ARG A 46 -35.62 18.68 23.52
N ILE A 47 -34.68 18.52 24.43
CA ILE A 47 -34.02 19.65 25.11
C ILE A 47 -32.51 19.40 25.08
N MET A 48 -31.78 20.21 24.30
CA MET A 48 -30.34 20.38 24.41
C MET A 48 -30.08 21.37 25.55
N ALA A 49 -29.36 20.95 26.59
CA ALA A 49 -28.85 21.84 27.63
C ALA A 49 -27.33 21.68 27.70
N GLY A 50 -26.63 22.81 27.85
CA GLY A 50 -25.23 23.05 27.48
C GLY A 50 -24.20 22.08 28.07
N MET A 51 -23.21 21.74 27.23
CA MET A 51 -21.96 21.11 27.60
C MET A 51 -20.93 22.18 27.96
N THR A 52 -20.29 22.06 29.13
CA THR A 52 -19.01 22.71 29.42
C THR A 52 -18.00 21.63 29.83
N MET A 53 -16.83 21.64 29.18
CA MET A 53 -15.66 20.84 29.59
C MET A 53 -14.75 21.68 30.49
N SER A 54 -14.21 21.07 31.54
CA SER A 54 -13.09 21.62 32.31
C SER A 54 -11.97 20.57 32.35
N THR A 55 -10.77 20.96 31.94
CA THR A 55 -9.54 20.13 32.00
C THR A 55 -8.65 20.55 33.16
N ALA A 56 -9.22 20.82 34.33
CA ALA A 56 -8.45 21.04 35.54
C ALA A 56 -8.22 19.70 36.27
N ASN A 57 -6.96 19.32 36.38
CA ASN A 57 -6.38 18.25 37.22
C ASN A 57 -6.16 16.88 36.57
N CYS A 58 -5.16 16.80 35.69
CA CYS A 58 -4.33 15.61 35.55
C CYS A 58 -2.85 16.03 35.64
N LEU A 59 -2.22 15.79 36.78
CA LEU A 59 -0.76 15.89 36.96
C LEU A 59 -0.24 14.48 37.25
N ALA A 60 0.69 13.98 36.43
CA ALA A 60 1.43 12.75 36.71
C ALA A 60 2.79 13.12 37.33
N GLN A 61 3.06 12.63 38.54
CA GLN A 61 4.41 12.70 39.14
C GLN A 61 5.16 11.39 38.90
N PRO A 62 6.47 11.42 38.57
CA PRO A 62 7.27 10.21 38.41
C PRO A 62 7.72 9.66 39.78
N ALA A 63 7.53 8.36 40.00
CA ALA A 63 8.07 7.66 41.16
C ALA A 63 9.57 7.38 41.00
N GLN A 64 10.36 7.71 42.04
CA GLN A 64 11.76 7.36 42.17
C GLN A 64 11.92 5.87 42.48
N LEU A 65 12.79 5.17 41.73
CA LEU A 65 13.30 3.85 42.07
C LEU A 65 14.83 3.93 42.17
N GLN A 66 15.36 3.57 43.33
CA GLN A 66 16.79 3.50 43.66
C GLN A 66 17.31 2.05 43.52
N GLY A 67 18.54 1.91 42.98
CA GLY A 67 19.43 0.72 43.04
C GLY A 67 19.16 -0.36 41.97
N GLU A 68 20.12 -0.94 41.24
CA GLU A 68 21.59 -0.98 41.29
C GLU A 68 22.18 -1.01 39.86
N ALA A 69 23.42 -0.55 39.73
CA ALA A 69 24.13 -0.41 38.47
C ALA A 69 24.59 -1.77 37.90
N VAL A 70 24.05 -2.14 36.75
CA VAL A 70 24.67 -3.13 35.84
C VAL A 70 25.28 -2.36 34.68
N GLN A 71 26.61 -2.40 34.59
CA GLN A 71 27.37 -1.86 33.46
C GLN A 71 26.98 -2.61 32.17
N VAL A 72 26.10 -2.02 31.37
CA VAL A 72 25.89 -2.42 29.98
C VAL A 72 26.96 -1.74 29.13
N SER A 73 27.92 -2.55 28.70
CA SER A 73 28.93 -2.24 27.71
C SER A 73 28.32 -1.54 26.49
N LYS A 74 28.87 -0.38 26.14
CA LYS A 74 28.60 0.32 24.87
C LYS A 74 29.01 -0.59 23.71
N ARG A 75 28.05 -1.28 23.08
CA ARG A 75 28.28 -1.85 21.75
C ARG A 75 27.02 -1.88 20.90
N SER A 76 27.25 -1.44 19.67
CA SER A 76 26.40 -1.48 18.48
C SER A 76 25.32 -0.39 18.37
N THR A 77 25.78 0.78 17.92
CA THR A 77 24.96 1.71 17.13
C THR A 77 24.25 0.94 16.01
N ARG A 78 22.91 1.01 15.97
CA ARG A 78 22.06 0.58 14.85
C ARG A 78 22.44 1.34 13.58
N THR A 79 23.46 0.87 12.88
CA THR A 79 23.77 1.26 11.51
C THR A 79 23.09 0.27 10.58
N GLY A 80 21.79 0.45 10.36
CA GLY A 80 21.07 -0.20 9.26
C GLY A 80 20.80 0.84 8.18
N ARG A 81 21.04 0.47 6.91
CA ARG A 81 20.75 1.32 5.74
C ARG A 81 19.32 1.87 5.75
N GLY A 82 18.34 1.16 6.32
CA GLY A 82 16.96 1.63 6.46
C GLY A 82 16.79 2.89 7.33
N ALA A 83 17.58 3.04 8.40
CA ALA A 83 17.59 4.27 9.20
C ALA A 83 18.27 5.43 8.44
N ALA A 84 19.22 5.13 7.57
CA ALA A 84 19.88 6.12 6.71
C ALA A 84 18.99 6.58 5.54
N VAL A 85 18.05 5.76 5.07
CA VAL A 85 17.02 6.19 4.10
C VAL A 85 16.03 7.13 4.77
N ALA A 86 15.51 6.77 5.95
CA ALA A 86 14.63 7.65 6.73
C ALA A 86 15.32 8.98 7.11
N ALA A 87 16.57 8.95 7.55
CA ALA A 87 17.33 10.15 7.91
C ALA A 87 17.75 11.00 6.69
N ARG A 88 18.03 10.40 5.53
CA ARG A 88 18.27 11.16 4.28
C ARG A 88 17.02 11.86 3.78
N HIS A 89 15.82 11.35 4.08
CA HIS A 89 14.57 12.03 3.77
C HIS A 89 14.31 13.26 4.66
N GLU A 90 14.90 13.32 5.86
CA GLU A 90 14.88 14.53 6.70
C GLU A 90 15.94 15.57 6.26
N GLU A 91 17.07 15.14 5.68
CA GLU A 91 18.15 16.07 5.26
C GLU A 91 18.01 16.60 3.82
N GLU A 92 17.27 15.94 2.91
CA GLU A 92 16.96 16.49 1.58
C GLU A 92 15.73 17.41 1.61
N GLY A 93 15.96 18.63 2.09
CA GLY A 93 15.16 19.83 1.83
C GLY A 93 14.01 20.04 2.81
N THR A 94 14.16 21.08 3.63
CA THR A 94 13.13 21.93 4.23
C THR A 94 12.23 22.59 3.16
N ASP A 95 11.73 21.82 2.20
CA ASP A 95 10.81 22.29 1.18
C ASP A 95 9.39 22.12 1.71
N ASP A 96 8.99 23.10 2.51
CA ASP A 96 7.61 23.38 2.89
C ASP A 96 6.72 23.75 1.67
N GLU A 97 7.26 23.73 0.44
CA GLU A 97 6.52 23.99 -0.81
C GLU A 97 5.25 23.15 -0.90
N TRP A 98 5.28 21.88 -0.46
CA TRP A 98 4.09 21.03 -0.52
C TRP A 98 3.00 21.44 0.48
N LEU A 99 3.32 22.19 1.55
CA LEU A 99 2.34 22.67 2.54
C LEU A 99 1.35 23.66 1.94
N MET A 100 1.73 24.38 0.87
CA MET A 100 0.80 25.26 0.14
C MET A 100 -0.39 24.47 -0.46
N TYR A 101 -0.23 23.16 -0.67
CA TYR A 101 -1.32 22.29 -1.15
C TYR A 101 -2.32 21.91 -0.05
N LEU A 102 -2.08 22.36 1.19
CA LEU A 102 -3.01 22.26 2.30
C LEU A 102 -3.75 23.58 2.57
N GLU A 103 -3.47 24.63 1.78
CA GLU A 103 -4.25 25.86 1.86
C GLU A 103 -5.70 25.61 1.45
N PRO A 104 -6.69 26.28 2.06
CA PRO A 104 -8.11 26.05 1.77
C PRO A 104 -8.44 26.06 0.28
N ALA A 105 -7.88 26.99 -0.48
CA ALA A 105 -8.10 27.11 -1.92
C ALA A 105 -7.68 25.85 -2.72
N LYS A 106 -6.63 25.13 -2.28
CA LYS A 106 -6.18 23.88 -2.92
C LYS A 106 -7.00 22.67 -2.49
N LEU A 107 -7.54 22.69 -1.27
CA LEU A 107 -8.37 21.63 -0.73
C LEU A 107 -9.81 21.69 -1.26
N GLU A 108 -10.38 22.90 -1.38
CA GLU A 108 -11.72 23.14 -1.91
C GLU A 108 -11.89 22.63 -3.35
N VAL A 109 -10.80 22.49 -4.12
CA VAL A 109 -10.81 21.84 -5.45
C VAL A 109 -11.44 20.46 -5.37
N PHE A 110 -11.14 19.68 -4.33
CA PHE A 110 -11.64 18.30 -4.20
C PHE A 110 -13.11 18.23 -3.76
N ASP A 111 -13.59 19.22 -3.02
CA ASP A 111 -15.01 19.36 -2.71
C ASP A 111 -15.82 19.65 -3.99
N HIS A 112 -15.33 20.59 -4.82
CA HIS A 112 -15.95 20.91 -6.10
C HIS A 112 -15.86 19.77 -7.13
N LEU A 113 -14.82 18.94 -7.04
CA LEU A 113 -14.64 17.76 -7.88
C LEU A 113 -15.46 16.55 -7.44
N GLU A 114 -16.12 16.57 -6.28
CA GLU A 114 -16.86 15.40 -5.80
C GLU A 114 -17.94 14.92 -6.80
N PRO A 115 -18.82 15.79 -7.37
CA PRO A 115 -19.80 15.33 -8.36
C PRO A 115 -19.15 14.81 -9.64
N TRP A 116 -17.99 15.35 -10.01
CA TRP A 116 -17.21 14.86 -11.14
C TRP A 116 -16.63 13.48 -10.84
N ALA A 117 -16.09 13.26 -9.65
CA ALA A 117 -15.57 11.97 -9.20
C ALA A 117 -16.67 10.90 -9.15
N GLU A 118 -17.86 11.27 -8.67
CA GLU A 118 -19.04 10.40 -8.69
C GLU A 118 -19.38 9.90 -10.10
N ALA A 119 -19.30 10.79 -11.10
CA ALA A 119 -19.64 10.46 -12.47
C ALA A 119 -18.52 9.80 -13.28
N ASN A 120 -17.25 10.03 -12.94
CA ASN A 120 -16.10 9.69 -13.80
C ASN A 120 -15.10 8.70 -13.18
N VAL A 121 -15.11 8.56 -11.85
CA VAL A 121 -14.16 7.74 -11.08
C VAL A 121 -14.89 6.54 -10.46
N VAL A 122 -15.92 6.78 -9.65
CA VAL A 122 -16.68 5.71 -8.97
C VAL A 122 -17.18 4.62 -9.93
N PRO A 123 -17.66 4.91 -11.16
CA PRO A 123 -18.13 3.88 -12.09
C PRO A 123 -17.03 2.96 -12.64
N LEU A 124 -15.75 3.22 -12.36
CA LEU A 124 -14.64 2.33 -12.73
C LEU A 124 -14.49 1.14 -11.78
N LEU A 125 -15.15 1.20 -10.61
CA LEU A 125 -15.28 0.06 -9.69
C LEU A 125 -16.22 -0.98 -10.28
N LYS A 126 -15.88 -2.25 -10.11
CA LYS A 126 -16.72 -3.38 -10.47
C LYS A 126 -17.64 -3.71 -9.29
N PRO A 127 -18.96 -3.85 -9.52
CA PRO A 127 -19.86 -4.45 -8.54
C PRO A 127 -19.39 -5.85 -8.14
N ALA A 128 -19.61 -6.22 -6.87
CA ALA A 128 -19.16 -7.50 -6.32
C ALA A 128 -19.73 -8.71 -7.07
N GLU A 129 -20.93 -8.56 -7.65
CA GLU A 129 -21.65 -9.59 -8.41
C GLU A 129 -20.96 -9.96 -9.74
N VAL A 130 -20.09 -9.08 -10.26
CA VAL A 130 -19.36 -9.30 -11.53
C VAL A 130 -17.84 -9.28 -11.35
N ALA A 131 -17.36 -8.86 -10.18
CA ALA A 131 -15.95 -8.92 -9.83
C ALA A 131 -15.52 -10.39 -9.63
N TRP A 132 -14.38 -10.77 -10.22
CA TRP A 132 -13.79 -12.07 -9.96
C TRP A 132 -13.48 -12.21 -8.46
N GLN A 133 -13.64 -13.41 -7.93
CA GLN A 133 -13.27 -13.75 -6.56
C GLN A 133 -12.08 -14.71 -6.56
N PRO A 134 -11.26 -14.74 -5.49
CA PRO A 134 -10.13 -15.67 -5.40
C PRO A 134 -10.50 -17.14 -5.69
N THR A 135 -11.71 -17.56 -5.28
CA THR A 135 -12.25 -18.90 -5.53
C THR A 135 -12.45 -19.22 -7.02
N ASP A 136 -12.65 -18.22 -7.89
CA ASP A 136 -12.77 -18.43 -9.34
C ASP A 136 -11.44 -18.86 -10.00
N LEU A 137 -10.34 -18.61 -9.29
CA LEU A 137 -8.97 -18.80 -9.78
C LEU A 137 -8.19 -19.85 -8.97
N LEU A 138 -8.83 -20.44 -7.96
CA LEU A 138 -8.24 -21.43 -7.07
C LEU A 138 -9.12 -22.69 -6.99
N PRO A 139 -8.57 -23.85 -6.57
CA PRO A 139 -9.37 -25.05 -6.36
C PRO A 139 -10.42 -24.82 -5.27
N ASP A 140 -11.66 -25.19 -5.56
CA ASP A 140 -12.78 -25.13 -4.62
C ASP A 140 -13.29 -26.53 -4.28
N LEU A 141 -13.30 -26.85 -2.98
CA LEU A 141 -13.76 -28.14 -2.49
C LEU A 141 -15.25 -28.36 -2.76
N ALA A 142 -16.07 -27.32 -2.62
CA ALA A 142 -17.51 -27.44 -2.81
C ALA A 142 -17.86 -27.77 -4.28
N SER A 143 -17.13 -27.19 -5.22
CA SER A 143 -17.32 -27.40 -6.66
C SER A 143 -16.68 -28.69 -7.19
N LEU A 144 -15.51 -29.09 -6.68
CA LEU A 144 -14.73 -30.21 -7.23
C LEU A 144 -14.92 -31.54 -6.49
N GLY A 145 -15.50 -31.52 -5.28
CA GLY A 145 -15.49 -32.67 -4.38
C GLY A 145 -14.09 -32.98 -3.85
N ALA A 146 -13.98 -33.94 -2.94
CA ALA A 146 -12.71 -34.25 -2.25
C ALA A 146 -11.60 -34.69 -3.22
N ASP A 147 -11.90 -35.63 -4.12
CA ASP A 147 -10.92 -36.18 -5.05
C ASP A 147 -10.49 -35.15 -6.10
N GLY A 148 -11.44 -34.36 -6.63
CA GLY A 148 -11.15 -33.30 -7.60
C GLY A 148 -10.34 -32.16 -6.98
N PHE A 149 -10.68 -31.75 -5.77
CA PHE A 149 -9.91 -30.75 -5.02
C PHE A 149 -8.48 -31.22 -4.76
N HIS A 150 -8.31 -32.49 -4.34
CA HIS A 150 -6.99 -33.07 -4.13
C HIS A 150 -6.16 -33.08 -5.43
N ALA A 151 -6.75 -33.54 -6.54
CA ALA A 151 -6.09 -33.56 -7.84
C ALA A 151 -5.67 -32.15 -8.30
N ALA A 152 -6.55 -31.15 -8.13
CA ALA A 152 -6.25 -29.76 -8.48
C ALA A 152 -5.15 -29.16 -7.60
N CYS A 153 -5.10 -29.49 -6.30
CA CYS A 153 -3.99 -29.10 -5.42
C CYS A 153 -2.66 -29.74 -5.86
N CYS A 154 -2.66 -31.02 -6.23
CA CYS A 154 -1.49 -31.71 -6.77
C CYS A 154 -0.99 -31.07 -8.07
N ASP A 155 -1.91 -30.66 -8.93
CA ASP A 155 -1.62 -29.99 -10.18
C ASP A 155 -0.96 -28.62 -9.98
N ILE A 156 -1.45 -27.80 -9.04
CA ILE A 156 -0.79 -26.53 -8.65
C ILE A 156 0.65 -26.78 -8.21
N ARG A 157 0.87 -27.77 -7.34
CA ARG A 157 2.22 -28.11 -6.86
C ARG A 157 3.14 -28.56 -8.00
N ALA A 158 2.62 -29.34 -8.94
CA ALA A 158 3.36 -29.82 -10.09
C ALA A 158 3.77 -28.67 -11.04
N ARG A 159 2.86 -27.72 -11.32
CA ARG A 159 3.18 -26.54 -12.14
C ARG A 159 4.16 -25.61 -11.43
N ALA A 160 3.91 -25.32 -10.15
CA ALA A 160 4.77 -24.49 -9.34
C ALA A 160 6.18 -25.07 -9.17
N ALA A 161 6.38 -26.39 -9.35
CA ALA A 161 7.69 -27.03 -9.38
C ALA A 161 8.60 -26.47 -10.50
N GLY A 162 8.01 -26.03 -11.62
CA GLY A 162 8.72 -25.46 -12.76
C GLY A 162 9.16 -24.00 -12.59
N LEU A 163 8.67 -23.29 -11.57
CA LEU A 163 9.02 -21.90 -11.31
C LEU A 163 10.43 -21.78 -10.71
N PRO A 164 11.33 -20.98 -11.31
CA PRO A 164 12.64 -20.70 -10.72
C PRO A 164 12.51 -19.92 -9.40
N ASP A 165 13.42 -20.15 -8.48
CA ASP A 165 13.40 -19.50 -7.16
C ASP A 165 13.45 -17.97 -7.24
N ALA A 166 14.13 -17.40 -8.24
CA ALA A 166 14.11 -15.95 -8.49
C ALA A 166 12.69 -15.41 -8.76
N HIS A 167 11.88 -16.15 -9.53
CA HIS A 167 10.50 -15.78 -9.81
C HIS A 167 9.60 -15.98 -8.58
N LEU A 168 9.87 -17.02 -7.77
CA LEU A 168 9.17 -17.22 -6.50
C LEU A 168 9.45 -16.10 -5.50
N VAL A 169 10.71 -15.64 -5.39
CA VAL A 169 11.05 -14.47 -4.55
C VAL A 169 10.30 -13.22 -5.03
N CYS A 170 10.22 -13.00 -6.34
CA CYS A 170 9.43 -11.88 -6.88
C CYS A 170 7.94 -12.01 -6.57
N LEU A 171 7.37 -13.21 -6.74
CA LEU A 171 5.96 -13.47 -6.45
C LEU A 171 5.63 -13.25 -4.97
N VAL A 172 6.51 -13.69 -4.07
CA VAL A 172 6.38 -13.42 -2.62
C VAL A 172 6.47 -11.92 -2.35
N GLY A 173 7.42 -11.20 -2.94
CA GLY A 173 7.54 -9.76 -2.77
C GLY A 173 6.29 -8.98 -3.24
N ASN A 174 5.70 -9.38 -4.36
CA ASN A 174 4.41 -8.86 -4.82
C ASN A 174 3.31 -9.16 -3.79
N MET A 175 3.16 -10.43 -3.38
CA MET A 175 2.12 -10.83 -2.41
C MET A 175 2.24 -10.12 -1.06
N VAL A 176 3.46 -10.00 -0.51
CA VAL A 176 3.73 -9.27 0.73
C VAL A 176 3.33 -7.80 0.61
N THR A 177 3.53 -7.21 -0.57
CA THR A 177 3.07 -5.85 -0.86
C THR A 177 1.55 -5.81 -0.81
N GLU A 178 0.84 -6.67 -1.53
CA GLU A 178 -0.64 -6.72 -1.52
C GLU A 178 -1.23 -6.89 -0.10
N GLU A 179 -0.66 -7.77 0.71
CA GLU A 179 -1.14 -8.05 2.07
C GLU A 179 -0.97 -6.87 3.04
N ALA A 180 -0.14 -5.87 2.69
CA ALA A 180 0.00 -4.65 3.47
C ALA A 180 -1.11 -3.62 3.20
N LEU A 181 -2.20 -4.02 2.53
CA LEU A 181 -3.39 -3.21 2.23
C LEU A 181 -3.92 -2.34 3.38
N PRO A 182 -3.92 -2.74 4.67
CA PRO A 182 -4.34 -1.83 5.76
C PRO A 182 -3.53 -0.52 5.79
N THR A 183 -2.24 -0.59 5.45
CA THR A 183 -1.40 0.59 5.29
C THR A 183 -1.88 1.43 4.11
N TYR A 184 -2.18 0.78 2.98
CA TYR A 184 -2.51 1.47 1.74
C TYR A 184 -3.90 2.11 1.78
N GLN A 185 -4.89 1.50 2.45
CA GLN A 185 -6.16 2.16 2.74
C GLN A 185 -5.97 3.37 3.69
N SER A 186 -5.02 3.28 4.63
CA SER A 186 -4.73 4.38 5.56
C SER A 186 -4.09 5.60 4.88
N ILE A 187 -3.45 5.44 3.71
CA ILE A 187 -2.75 6.53 3.01
C ILE A 187 -3.72 7.51 2.33
N PRO A 188 -4.66 7.11 1.45
CA PRO A 188 -5.68 8.02 0.93
C PRO A 188 -6.55 8.63 2.02
N ASN A 189 -6.73 7.94 3.15
CA ASN A 189 -7.40 8.51 4.33
C ASN A 189 -6.58 9.58 5.08
N ARG A 190 -5.33 9.84 4.67
CA ARG A 190 -4.54 11.00 5.11
C ARG A 190 -4.65 12.18 4.14
N PHE A 191 -5.07 11.94 2.90
CA PHE A 191 -5.26 13.01 1.91
C PHE A 191 -6.39 13.92 2.38
N GLU A 192 -6.07 15.19 2.62
CA GLU A 192 -7.06 16.16 3.09
C GLU A 192 -8.15 16.39 2.04
N ALA A 193 -9.35 16.78 2.47
CA ALA A 193 -10.57 16.88 1.65
C ALA A 193 -11.14 15.56 1.07
N VAL A 194 -10.34 14.51 0.85
CA VAL A 194 -10.81 13.26 0.21
C VAL A 194 -10.96 12.05 1.15
N ARG A 195 -10.42 12.15 2.38
CA ARG A 195 -10.44 11.07 3.38
C ARG A 195 -11.85 10.64 3.84
N ASP A 196 -11.99 9.36 4.18
CA ASP A 196 -13.18 8.85 4.85
C ASP A 196 -13.17 9.22 6.35
N LEU A 197 -14.02 10.16 6.74
CA LEU A 197 -14.09 10.66 8.12
C LEU A 197 -14.82 9.73 9.09
N THR A 198 -15.67 8.84 8.60
CA THR A 198 -16.57 8.04 9.45
C THR A 198 -16.42 6.53 9.26
N GLY A 199 -15.56 6.10 8.33
CA GLY A 199 -15.48 4.71 7.85
C GLY A 199 -16.67 4.29 6.98
N SER A 200 -17.60 5.21 6.74
CA SER A 200 -18.83 4.99 5.97
C SER A 200 -19.31 6.29 5.33
N SER A 201 -18.42 7.28 5.15
CA SER A 201 -18.80 8.56 4.56
C SER A 201 -19.43 8.35 3.19
N GLY A 202 -20.49 9.10 2.91
CA GLY A 202 -21.25 9.01 1.66
C GLY A 202 -20.53 9.63 0.46
N THR A 203 -19.42 10.34 0.70
CA THR A 203 -18.74 11.08 -0.35
C THR A 203 -18.21 10.17 -1.45
N ALA A 204 -18.14 10.68 -2.68
CA ALA A 204 -17.60 9.92 -3.83
C ALA A 204 -16.19 9.42 -3.55
N TRP A 205 -15.35 10.27 -2.94
CA TRP A 205 -13.98 9.95 -2.55
C TRP A 205 -13.90 8.81 -1.53
N ALA A 206 -14.70 8.86 -0.47
CA ALA A 206 -14.71 7.82 0.55
C ALA A 206 -15.26 6.49 0.00
N ARG A 207 -16.29 6.54 -0.86
CA ARG A 207 -16.79 5.35 -1.56
C ARG A 207 -15.73 4.75 -2.49
N TRP A 208 -14.99 5.59 -3.22
CA TRP A 208 -13.87 5.13 -4.03
C TRP A 208 -12.81 4.44 -3.17
N ILE A 209 -12.34 5.06 -2.09
CA ILE A 209 -11.31 4.48 -1.21
C ILE A 209 -11.75 3.10 -0.70
N ARG A 210 -12.99 2.98 -0.19
CA ARG A 210 -13.50 1.70 0.32
C ARG A 210 -13.68 0.66 -0.78
N GLY A 211 -14.21 1.05 -1.94
CA GLY A 211 -14.43 0.13 -3.06
C GLY A 211 -13.13 -0.33 -3.71
N TRP A 212 -12.16 0.57 -3.90
CA TRP A 212 -10.80 0.23 -4.30
C TRP A 212 -10.18 -0.75 -3.31
N SER A 213 -10.22 -0.48 -2.00
CA SER A 213 -9.69 -1.42 -0.99
C SER A 213 -10.38 -2.78 -1.02
N ALA A 214 -11.69 -2.84 -1.28
CA ALA A 214 -12.41 -4.11 -1.43
C ALA A 214 -11.95 -4.88 -2.67
N GLU A 215 -11.62 -4.18 -3.76
CA GLU A 215 -11.04 -4.79 -4.95
C GLU A 215 -9.62 -5.31 -4.69
N GLU A 216 -8.76 -4.52 -4.06
CA GLU A 216 -7.36 -4.84 -3.72
C GLU A 216 -7.22 -6.03 -2.77
N ASN A 217 -8.13 -6.17 -1.79
CA ASN A 217 -8.07 -7.26 -0.82
C ASN A 217 -8.00 -8.63 -1.50
N ARG A 218 -8.67 -8.79 -2.65
CA ARG A 218 -8.70 -10.04 -3.42
C ARG A 218 -7.32 -10.42 -3.96
N HIS A 219 -6.43 -9.45 -4.21
CA HIS A 219 -5.10 -9.69 -4.77
C HIS A 219 -4.19 -10.42 -3.78
N GLY A 220 -4.09 -9.90 -2.55
CA GLY A 220 -3.39 -10.58 -1.45
C GLY A 220 -4.00 -11.95 -1.18
N ASP A 221 -5.33 -12.02 -1.08
CA ASP A 221 -6.07 -13.24 -0.80
C ASP A 221 -5.79 -14.39 -1.78
N VAL A 222 -5.73 -14.10 -3.09
CA VAL A 222 -5.51 -15.12 -4.12
C VAL A 222 -4.04 -15.54 -4.20
N LEU A 223 -3.11 -14.58 -4.07
CA LEU A 223 -1.68 -14.85 -4.09
C LEU A 223 -1.23 -15.63 -2.85
N ASN A 224 -1.76 -15.29 -1.68
CA ASN A 224 -1.50 -15.99 -0.43
C ASN A 224 -1.89 -17.46 -0.53
N LYS A 225 -3.15 -17.72 -0.90
CA LYS A 225 -3.66 -19.10 -1.04
C LYS A 225 -2.91 -19.87 -2.12
N TYR A 226 -2.56 -19.24 -3.25
CA TYR A 226 -1.73 -19.87 -4.27
C TYR A 226 -0.35 -20.26 -3.73
N LEU A 227 0.36 -19.34 -3.06
CA LEU A 227 1.68 -19.58 -2.49
C LEU A 227 1.63 -20.68 -1.41
N PHE A 228 0.60 -20.66 -0.56
CA PHE A 228 0.35 -21.70 0.43
C PHE A 228 0.17 -23.08 -0.22
N LEU A 229 -0.70 -23.19 -1.23
CA LEU A 229 -0.96 -24.45 -1.94
C LEU A 229 0.25 -24.94 -2.75
N SER A 230 1.07 -24.03 -3.27
CA SER A 230 2.27 -24.37 -4.05
C SER A 230 3.27 -25.22 -3.26
N GLY A 231 3.35 -25.02 -1.93
CA GLY A 231 4.33 -25.67 -1.07
C GLY A 231 5.79 -25.29 -1.37
N ARG A 232 6.04 -24.23 -2.15
CA ARG A 232 7.38 -23.82 -2.60
C ARG A 232 8.08 -22.80 -1.70
N VAL A 233 7.34 -22.21 -0.75
CA VAL A 233 7.77 -21.10 0.11
C VAL A 233 7.56 -21.40 1.59
N ASP A 234 8.35 -20.76 2.45
CA ASP A 234 8.19 -20.79 3.90
C ASP A 234 7.15 -19.75 4.32
N MET A 235 5.87 -20.16 4.33
CA MET A 235 4.75 -19.26 4.65
C MET A 235 4.91 -18.59 6.03
N ARG A 236 5.54 -19.26 7.00
CA ARG A 236 5.79 -18.64 8.32
C ARG A 236 6.72 -17.44 8.22
N GLN A 237 7.75 -17.52 7.38
CA GLN A 237 8.65 -16.40 7.14
C GLN A 237 7.96 -15.29 6.33
N VAL A 238 7.11 -15.65 5.37
CA VAL A 238 6.32 -14.67 4.60
C VAL A 238 5.33 -13.92 5.50
N GLU A 239 4.56 -14.62 6.32
CA GLU A 239 3.61 -14.05 7.29
C GLU A 239 4.30 -13.11 8.29
N ARG A 240 5.51 -13.47 8.75
CA ARG A 240 6.34 -12.58 9.59
C ARG A 240 6.76 -11.31 8.84
N THR A 241 7.11 -11.41 7.57
CA THR A 241 7.43 -10.24 6.75
C THR A 241 6.20 -9.33 6.59
N ILE A 242 5.02 -9.90 6.32
CA ILE A 242 3.76 -9.15 6.23
C ILE A 242 3.50 -8.41 7.55
N HIS A 243 3.58 -9.12 8.68
CA HIS A 243 3.40 -8.54 10.01
C HIS A 243 4.34 -7.35 10.24
N ASN A 244 5.64 -7.53 9.97
CA ASN A 244 6.63 -6.49 10.15
C ASN A 244 6.38 -5.30 9.22
N LEU A 245 5.97 -5.54 7.98
CA LEU A 245 5.69 -4.48 7.00
C LEU A 245 4.48 -3.65 7.42
N ILE A 246 3.36 -4.29 7.79
CA ILE A 246 2.17 -3.59 8.30
C ILE A 246 2.51 -2.79 9.56
N GLN A 247 3.29 -3.38 10.47
CA GLN A 247 3.74 -2.69 11.68
C GLN A 247 4.65 -1.48 11.36
N SER A 248 5.48 -1.58 10.32
CA SER A 248 6.39 -0.51 9.90
C SER A 248 5.68 0.60 9.11
N GLY A 249 4.55 0.27 8.48
CA GLY A 249 3.86 1.16 7.56
C GLY A 249 4.68 1.41 6.29
N MET A 250 4.52 2.61 5.71
CA MET A 250 5.24 3.02 4.51
C MET A 250 5.66 4.48 4.57
N VAL A 251 6.65 4.84 3.75
CA VAL A 251 7.11 6.21 3.56
C VAL A 251 6.52 6.76 2.27
N MET A 252 5.80 7.88 2.39
CA MET A 252 5.28 8.63 1.26
C MET A 252 5.47 10.12 1.48
N ASN A 253 6.12 10.78 0.52
CA ASN A 253 6.34 12.22 0.57
C ASN A 253 5.01 12.96 0.39
N ALA A 254 4.81 14.05 1.15
CA ALA A 254 3.61 14.89 1.10
C ALA A 254 2.28 14.10 1.26
N ALA A 255 2.26 13.07 2.12
CA ALA A 255 1.15 12.13 2.30
C ALA A 255 -0.20 12.75 2.79
N ARG A 256 -0.27 14.06 3.04
CA ARG A 256 -1.51 14.79 3.33
C ARG A 256 -2.09 15.50 2.11
N SER A 257 -1.28 15.77 1.09
CA SER A 257 -1.69 16.50 -0.10
C SER A 257 -2.32 15.54 -1.11
N PRO A 258 -3.58 15.73 -1.54
CA PRO A 258 -4.19 14.84 -2.53
C PRO A 258 -3.56 14.98 -3.92
N TYR A 259 -2.99 16.14 -4.27
CA TYR A 259 -2.25 16.32 -5.53
C TYR A 259 -1.08 15.32 -5.62
N HIS A 260 -0.21 15.34 -4.62
CA HIS A 260 0.93 14.42 -4.51
C HIS A 260 0.46 12.98 -4.31
N GLY A 261 -0.60 12.82 -3.51
CA GLY A 261 -1.36 11.61 -3.28
C GLY A 261 -1.69 10.85 -4.55
N PHE A 262 -2.52 11.44 -5.39
CA PHE A 262 -3.02 10.82 -6.60
C PHE A 262 -1.94 10.64 -7.67
N ILE A 263 -0.92 11.50 -7.74
CA ILE A 263 0.25 11.28 -8.60
C ILE A 263 1.03 10.04 -8.19
N TYR A 264 1.27 9.86 -6.89
CA TYR A 264 1.93 8.68 -6.35
C TYR A 264 1.14 7.42 -6.69
N VAL A 265 -0.17 7.41 -6.40
CA VAL A 265 -1.00 6.22 -6.63
C VAL A 265 -1.10 5.90 -8.11
N ALA A 266 -1.31 6.88 -9.00
CA ALA A 266 -1.30 6.66 -10.45
C ALA A 266 0.00 6.00 -10.95
N PHE A 267 1.15 6.40 -10.38
CA PHE A 267 2.43 5.77 -10.71
C PHE A 267 2.51 4.33 -10.19
N GLN A 268 2.09 4.09 -8.95
CA GLN A 268 2.16 2.76 -8.33
C GLN A 268 1.25 1.74 -9.02
N GLU A 269 0.01 2.12 -9.33
CA GLU A 269 -0.97 1.27 -10.03
C GLU A 269 -0.47 0.81 -11.40
N ARG A 270 0.26 1.68 -12.10
CA ARG A 270 0.93 1.28 -13.34
C ARG A 270 2.11 0.35 -13.08
N ALA A 271 2.88 0.59 -12.02
CA ALA A 271 4.01 -0.25 -11.64
C ALA A 271 3.58 -1.67 -11.27
N THR A 272 2.51 -1.81 -10.49
CA THR A 272 1.89 -3.09 -10.11
C THR A 272 1.27 -3.78 -11.32
N SER A 273 0.55 -3.07 -12.20
CA SER A 273 0.04 -3.63 -13.46
C SER A 273 1.16 -4.22 -14.33
N ILE A 274 2.29 -3.52 -14.46
CA ILE A 274 3.48 -4.01 -15.17
C ILE A 274 4.09 -5.22 -14.44
N SER A 275 4.30 -5.15 -13.12
CA SER A 275 4.90 -6.23 -12.33
C SER A 275 4.08 -7.52 -12.41
N HIS A 276 2.77 -7.44 -12.21
CA HIS A 276 1.86 -8.58 -12.31
C HIS A 276 1.73 -9.08 -13.75
N GLY A 277 1.66 -8.18 -14.73
CA GLY A 277 1.64 -8.56 -16.15
C GLY A 277 2.93 -9.28 -16.60
N ASN A 278 4.09 -8.84 -16.10
CA ASN A 278 5.37 -9.51 -16.34
C ASN A 278 5.41 -10.86 -15.65
N THR A 279 4.99 -10.93 -14.39
CA THR A 279 4.89 -12.19 -13.63
C THR A 279 3.97 -13.19 -14.33
N ALA A 280 2.83 -12.75 -14.87
CA ALA A 280 1.91 -13.59 -15.64
C ALA A 280 2.58 -14.18 -16.89
N ARG A 281 3.35 -13.36 -17.64
CA ARG A 281 4.10 -13.83 -18.82
C ARG A 281 5.16 -14.85 -18.43
N ARG A 282 5.93 -14.60 -17.38
CA ARG A 282 6.96 -15.54 -16.89
C ARG A 282 6.35 -16.85 -16.39
N ALA A 283 5.25 -16.78 -15.63
CA ALA A 283 4.52 -17.97 -15.19
C ALA A 283 4.09 -18.84 -16.37
N LYS A 284 3.55 -18.22 -17.43
CA LYS A 284 3.17 -18.91 -18.67
C LYS A 284 4.37 -19.54 -19.39
N GLU A 285 5.50 -18.83 -19.47
CA GLU A 285 6.75 -19.36 -20.05
C GLU A 285 7.25 -20.61 -19.30
N HIS A 286 7.03 -20.66 -17.99
CA HIS A 286 7.37 -21.81 -17.13
C HIS A 286 6.26 -22.88 -17.02
N GLY A 287 5.19 -22.77 -17.81
CA GLY A 287 4.11 -23.76 -17.87
C GLY A 287 3.04 -23.63 -16.78
N ASP A 288 3.09 -22.59 -15.95
CA ASP A 288 2.11 -22.33 -14.91
C ASP A 288 0.99 -21.41 -15.41
N LEU A 289 0.04 -22.00 -16.12
CA LEU A 289 -1.13 -21.29 -16.65
C LEU A 289 -2.10 -20.82 -15.55
N SER A 290 -2.08 -21.46 -14.38
CA SER A 290 -2.93 -21.06 -13.24
C SER A 290 -2.44 -19.74 -12.67
N LEU A 291 -1.14 -19.68 -12.35
CA LEU A 291 -0.50 -18.44 -11.88
C LEU A 291 -0.58 -17.32 -12.93
N ALA A 292 -0.41 -17.65 -14.22
CA ALA A 292 -0.56 -16.67 -15.29
C ALA A 292 -1.97 -16.04 -15.32
N ARG A 293 -3.02 -16.82 -15.07
CA ARG A 293 -4.39 -16.31 -14.97
C ARG A 293 -4.60 -15.45 -13.73
N ILE A 294 -4.04 -15.86 -12.58
CA ILE A 294 -4.08 -15.10 -11.33
C ILE A 294 -3.45 -13.72 -11.51
N CYS A 295 -2.18 -13.67 -11.91
CA CYS A 295 -1.47 -12.41 -12.10
C CYS A 295 -2.09 -11.56 -13.22
N GLY A 296 -2.66 -12.18 -14.25
CA GLY A 296 -3.38 -11.46 -15.31
C GLY A 296 -4.69 -10.82 -14.83
N ALA A 297 -5.43 -11.47 -13.94
CA ALA A 297 -6.65 -10.92 -13.35
C ALA A 297 -6.34 -9.73 -12.44
N ILE A 298 -5.29 -9.84 -11.62
CA ILE A 298 -4.77 -8.74 -10.79
C ILE A 298 -4.37 -7.57 -11.69
N ALA A 299 -3.47 -7.78 -12.65
CA ALA A 299 -2.99 -6.72 -13.56
C ALA A 299 -4.12 -5.98 -14.32
N ALA A 300 -5.25 -6.65 -14.57
CA ALA A 300 -6.43 -6.05 -15.18
C ALA A 300 -7.23 -5.14 -14.24
N ASP A 301 -7.20 -5.41 -12.93
CA ASP A 301 -7.77 -4.53 -11.91
C ASP A 301 -6.88 -3.29 -11.73
N GLU A 302 -5.57 -3.49 -11.57
CA GLU A 302 -4.54 -2.43 -11.48
C GLU A 302 -4.66 -1.43 -12.65
N LYS A 303 -4.90 -1.93 -13.88
CA LYS A 303 -5.08 -1.07 -15.05
C LYS A 303 -6.35 -0.21 -14.98
N ARG A 304 -7.43 -0.69 -14.35
CA ARG A 304 -8.64 0.12 -14.12
C ARG A 304 -8.39 1.16 -13.05
N HIS A 305 -7.67 0.80 -11.99
CA HIS A 305 -7.30 1.73 -10.93
C HIS A 305 -6.34 2.81 -11.47
N GLU A 306 -5.33 2.44 -12.25
CA GLU A 306 -4.48 3.36 -13.00
C GLU A 306 -5.34 4.34 -13.83
N LEU A 307 -6.33 3.85 -14.57
CA LEU A 307 -7.23 4.71 -15.35
C LEU A 307 -7.99 5.70 -14.46
N ALA A 308 -8.44 5.28 -13.27
CA ALA A 308 -9.12 6.15 -12.33
C ALA A 308 -8.21 7.27 -11.81
N TYR A 309 -7.02 6.92 -11.32
CA TYR A 309 -6.09 7.89 -10.76
C TYR A 309 -5.47 8.80 -11.82
N THR A 310 -5.18 8.29 -13.02
CA THR A 310 -4.73 9.12 -14.14
C THR A 310 -5.81 10.10 -14.61
N ARG A 311 -7.10 9.73 -14.56
CA ARG A 311 -8.21 10.67 -14.80
C ARG A 311 -8.29 11.76 -13.73
N ILE A 312 -8.15 11.40 -12.45
CA ILE A 312 -8.16 12.38 -11.35
C ILE A 312 -7.04 13.40 -11.57
N VAL A 313 -5.80 12.93 -11.79
CA VAL A 313 -4.67 13.83 -12.01
C VAL A 313 -4.81 14.62 -13.31
N GLY A 314 -5.32 14.00 -14.39
CA GLY A 314 -5.64 14.72 -15.63
C GLY A 314 -6.62 15.86 -15.40
N LYS A 315 -7.65 15.65 -14.55
CA LYS A 315 -8.59 16.70 -14.17
C LYS A 315 -7.93 17.82 -13.35
N LEU A 316 -6.96 17.49 -12.50
CA LEU A 316 -6.14 18.50 -11.82
C LEU A 316 -5.30 19.32 -12.80
N PHE A 317 -4.74 18.71 -13.85
CA PHE A 317 -4.03 19.44 -14.91
C PHE A 317 -4.96 20.37 -15.73
N GLU A 318 -6.24 20.03 -15.89
CA GLU A 318 -7.21 20.92 -16.53
C GLU A 318 -7.55 22.15 -15.67
N ILE A 319 -7.69 21.97 -14.36
CA ILE A 319 -8.18 23.02 -13.43
C ILE A 319 -7.03 23.88 -12.89
N ASP A 320 -5.90 23.25 -12.57
CA ASP A 320 -4.75 23.87 -11.91
C ASP A 320 -3.44 23.31 -12.50
N PRO A 321 -3.15 23.63 -13.78
CA PRO A 321 -1.98 23.10 -14.49
C PRO A 321 -0.66 23.46 -13.80
N ASP A 322 -0.56 24.64 -13.19
CA ASP A 322 0.64 25.07 -12.45
C ASP A 322 0.86 24.23 -11.18
N GLY A 323 -0.17 24.06 -10.35
CA GLY A 323 -0.08 23.21 -9.16
C GLY A 323 0.16 21.74 -9.51
N ALA A 324 -0.55 21.22 -10.53
CA ALA A 324 -0.40 19.83 -10.95
C ALA A 324 1.04 19.52 -11.43
N VAL A 325 1.63 20.37 -12.29
CA VAL A 325 2.98 20.12 -12.80
C VAL A 325 4.06 20.27 -11.70
N ARG A 326 3.86 21.20 -10.76
CA ARG A 326 4.77 21.38 -9.61
C ARG A 326 4.71 20.20 -8.66
N ALA A 327 3.53 19.69 -8.34
CA ALA A 327 3.37 18.48 -7.52
C ALA A 327 4.01 17.25 -8.20
N LEU A 328 3.86 17.10 -9.51
CA LEU A 328 4.53 16.04 -10.28
C LEU A 328 6.05 16.16 -10.19
N ALA A 329 6.59 17.37 -10.41
CA ALA A 329 8.02 17.61 -10.29
C ALA A 329 8.53 17.33 -8.87
N TYR A 330 7.79 17.72 -7.83
CA TYR A 330 8.14 17.42 -6.44
C TYR A 330 8.27 15.91 -6.21
N MET A 331 7.26 15.13 -6.63
CA MET A 331 7.29 13.67 -6.50
C MET A 331 8.46 13.04 -7.26
N MET A 332 8.76 13.55 -8.46
CA MET A 332 9.86 13.05 -9.29
C MET A 332 11.25 13.40 -8.73
N ARG A 333 11.44 14.58 -8.14
CA ARG A 333 12.70 14.97 -7.47
C ARG A 333 13.05 14.02 -6.32
N ARG A 334 12.04 13.65 -5.52
CA ARG A 334 12.20 12.75 -4.37
C ARG A 334 12.14 11.26 -4.71
N ARG A 335 11.88 10.94 -5.98
CA ARG A 335 11.61 9.60 -6.51
C ARG A 335 10.36 8.97 -5.91
N ILE A 336 9.67 8.15 -6.71
CA ILE A 336 8.55 7.37 -6.22
C ILE A 336 9.08 6.20 -5.39
N VAL A 337 8.90 6.28 -4.07
CA VAL A 337 9.31 5.25 -3.12
C VAL A 337 8.31 4.09 -3.18
N MET A 338 8.81 2.86 -3.33
CA MET A 338 7.93 1.68 -3.32
C MET A 338 7.26 1.51 -1.94
N PRO A 339 5.97 1.14 -1.89
CA PRO A 339 5.22 1.06 -0.64
C PRO A 339 5.81 0.04 0.34
N ALA A 340 6.32 -1.09 -0.17
CA ALA A 340 6.98 -2.13 0.63
C ALA A 340 8.49 -1.87 0.89
N SER A 341 8.97 -0.63 0.75
CA SER A 341 10.40 -0.29 0.94
C SER A 341 10.94 -0.58 2.33
N LEU A 342 10.07 -0.68 3.33
CA LEU A 342 10.41 -1.03 4.71
C LEU A 342 10.29 -2.53 5.03
N MET A 343 10.16 -3.40 4.01
CA MET A 343 10.03 -4.84 4.27
C MET A 343 11.23 -5.41 5.02
N THR A 344 10.96 -6.30 5.97
CA THR A 344 11.98 -7.10 6.66
C THR A 344 11.39 -8.41 7.14
N ASP A 345 12.15 -9.49 7.07
CA ASP A 345 11.82 -10.80 7.62
C ASP A 345 12.32 -10.99 9.07
N GLY A 346 12.89 -9.92 9.65
CA GLY A 346 13.50 -9.91 10.98
C GLY A 346 14.91 -10.52 11.05
N ARG A 347 15.48 -10.91 9.92
CA ARG A 347 16.85 -11.46 9.80
C ARG A 347 17.70 -10.59 8.89
N ASP A 348 17.14 -10.22 7.74
CA ASP A 348 17.77 -9.37 6.75
C ASP A 348 17.23 -7.94 6.82
N SER A 349 18.18 -7.01 6.96
CA SER A 349 17.92 -5.57 7.01
C SER A 349 17.96 -4.89 5.64
N ASP A 350 18.39 -5.59 4.58
CA ASP A 350 18.45 -5.10 3.19
C ASP A 350 17.53 -5.90 2.25
N LEU A 351 16.53 -6.60 2.82
CA LEU A 351 15.63 -7.50 2.12
C LEU A 351 14.96 -6.83 0.91
N PHE A 352 14.48 -5.59 1.07
CA PHE A 352 13.87 -4.82 -0.02
C PHE A 352 14.84 -4.63 -1.20
N SER A 353 16.08 -4.24 -0.93
CA SER A 353 17.08 -3.99 -1.97
C SER A 353 17.45 -5.28 -2.71
N GLN A 354 17.58 -6.39 -1.98
CA GLN A 354 17.89 -7.69 -2.56
C GLN A 354 16.72 -8.20 -3.42
N TYR A 355 15.50 -8.16 -2.90
CA TYR A 355 14.28 -8.45 -3.67
C TYR A 355 14.20 -7.58 -4.93
N GLY A 356 14.44 -6.27 -4.82
CA GLY A 356 14.43 -5.35 -5.96
C GLY A 356 15.49 -5.71 -7.02
N ALA A 357 16.66 -6.17 -6.61
CA ALA A 357 17.69 -6.65 -7.52
C ALA A 357 17.29 -7.97 -8.22
N VAL A 358 16.62 -8.89 -7.51
CA VAL A 358 16.04 -10.10 -8.12
C VAL A 358 14.97 -9.72 -9.15
N ALA A 359 14.04 -8.82 -8.81
CA ALA A 359 12.99 -8.36 -9.71
C ALA A 359 13.55 -7.68 -10.97
N GLN A 360 14.60 -6.88 -10.82
CA GLN A 360 15.33 -6.26 -11.93
C GLN A 360 16.00 -7.29 -12.83
N GLN A 361 16.62 -8.34 -12.27
CA GLN A 361 17.32 -9.38 -13.05
C GLN A 361 16.34 -10.36 -13.72
N ALA A 362 15.24 -10.70 -13.05
CA ALA A 362 14.18 -11.56 -13.59
C ALA A 362 13.29 -10.84 -14.63
N GLY A 363 13.44 -9.52 -14.77
CA GLY A 363 12.63 -8.70 -15.67
C GLY A 363 11.17 -8.64 -15.23
N ILE A 364 10.92 -8.68 -13.92
CA ILE A 364 9.59 -8.50 -13.33
C ILE A 364 9.27 -7.01 -13.20
N TYR A 365 10.20 -6.23 -12.64
CA TYR A 365 10.12 -4.78 -12.61
C TYR A 365 11.52 -4.19 -12.65
N THR A 366 11.76 -3.29 -13.60
CA THR A 366 13.09 -2.77 -13.92
C THR A 366 13.13 -1.24 -13.86
N ALA A 367 14.35 -0.68 -13.84
CA ALA A 367 14.54 0.76 -14.02
C ALA A 367 13.90 1.27 -15.33
N SER A 368 13.95 0.47 -16.41
CA SER A 368 13.33 0.85 -17.69
C SER A 368 11.81 0.90 -17.57
N ASP A 369 11.20 0.07 -16.73
CA ASP A 369 9.77 0.12 -16.46
C ASP A 369 9.42 1.42 -15.72
N TYR A 370 10.17 1.77 -14.67
CA TYR A 370 10.04 3.07 -13.98
C TYR A 370 10.10 4.25 -14.97
N ARG A 371 11.09 4.25 -15.86
CA ARG A 371 11.22 5.27 -16.91
C ARG A 371 9.99 5.29 -17.83
N SER A 372 9.53 4.12 -18.27
CA SER A 372 8.39 3.98 -19.19
C SER A 372 7.07 4.45 -18.56
N ILE A 373 6.90 4.25 -17.25
CA ILE A 373 5.76 4.78 -16.49
C ILE A 373 5.79 6.30 -16.54
N LEU A 374 6.95 6.90 -16.26
CA LEU A 374 7.09 8.36 -16.31
C LEU A 374 6.81 8.91 -17.72
N GLU A 375 7.36 8.30 -18.77
CA GLU A 375 7.08 8.68 -20.16
C GLU A 375 5.59 8.58 -20.49
N HIS A 376 4.93 7.52 -20.02
CA HIS A 376 3.50 7.33 -20.21
C HIS A 376 2.68 8.42 -19.50
N LEU A 377 2.96 8.70 -18.22
CA LEU A 377 2.20 9.69 -17.45
C LEU A 377 2.41 11.12 -17.97
N ILE A 378 3.63 11.47 -18.42
CA ILE A 378 3.92 12.75 -19.08
C ILE A 378 3.04 12.93 -20.32
N ASN A 379 2.94 11.89 -21.16
CA ASN A 379 2.11 11.92 -22.36
C ASN A 379 0.62 11.96 -22.01
N GLN A 380 0.19 11.09 -21.08
CA GLN A 380 -1.20 10.97 -20.66
C GLN A 380 -1.79 12.28 -20.11
N TRP A 381 -0.97 13.09 -19.45
CA TRP A 381 -1.38 14.39 -18.90
C TRP A 381 -1.00 15.59 -19.79
N GLY A 382 -0.44 15.36 -20.98
CA GLY A 382 -0.07 16.42 -21.92
C GLY A 382 0.92 17.43 -21.32
N VAL A 383 1.88 16.96 -20.51
CA VAL A 383 2.77 17.85 -19.74
C VAL A 383 3.68 18.67 -20.66
N GLU A 384 4.08 18.12 -21.81
CA GLU A 384 4.90 18.84 -22.79
C GLU A 384 4.12 19.97 -23.48
N GLU A 385 2.81 19.78 -23.65
CA GLU A 385 1.90 20.67 -24.35
C GLU A 385 1.34 21.81 -23.48
N LEU A 386 1.65 21.82 -22.18
CA LEU A 386 1.19 22.87 -21.26
C LEU A 386 1.63 24.26 -21.73
N VAL A 387 0.65 25.14 -21.97
CA VAL A 387 0.86 26.49 -22.49
C VAL A 387 1.65 27.32 -21.48
N ALA A 388 2.81 27.82 -21.90
CA ALA A 388 3.77 28.48 -21.01
C ALA A 388 3.23 29.74 -20.31
N THR A 389 2.24 30.42 -20.90
CA THR A 389 1.58 31.61 -20.30
C THR A 389 0.64 31.25 -19.15
N GLY A 390 0.17 30.00 -19.08
CA GLY A 390 -0.67 29.49 -17.98
C GLY A 390 0.11 28.95 -16.79
N LEU A 391 1.44 29.00 -16.84
CA LEU A 391 2.34 28.53 -15.79
C LEU A 391 3.08 29.71 -15.16
N SER A 392 3.35 29.60 -13.86
CA SER A 392 4.32 30.44 -13.15
C SER A 392 5.75 30.11 -13.61
N ASP A 393 6.73 30.91 -13.16
CA ASP A 393 8.15 30.59 -13.37
C ASP A 393 8.54 29.23 -12.76
N GLU A 394 7.98 28.90 -11.60
CA GLU A 394 8.20 27.61 -10.95
C GLU A 394 7.52 26.48 -11.71
N GLY A 395 6.31 26.69 -12.21
CA GLY A 395 5.59 25.73 -13.06
C GLY A 395 6.34 25.43 -14.36
N ARG A 396 6.91 26.45 -15.02
CA ARG A 396 7.75 26.25 -16.21
C ARG A 396 9.00 25.42 -15.90
N ARG A 397 9.71 25.72 -14.80
CA ARG A 397 10.87 24.93 -14.36
C ARG A 397 10.49 23.49 -14.01
N ALA A 398 9.35 23.30 -13.36
CA ALA A 398 8.81 21.99 -13.01
C ALA A 398 8.51 21.17 -14.26
N ARG A 399 7.82 21.75 -15.24
CA ARG A 399 7.54 21.14 -16.55
C ARG A 399 8.82 20.71 -17.25
N ASP A 400 9.76 21.63 -17.43
CA ASP A 400 11.01 21.37 -18.15
C ASP A 400 11.84 20.28 -17.46
N TYR A 401 11.86 20.26 -16.12
CA TYR A 401 12.48 19.20 -15.33
C TYR A 401 11.85 17.83 -15.58
N VAL A 402 10.52 17.74 -15.47
CA VAL A 402 9.77 16.50 -15.65
C VAL A 402 9.96 15.94 -17.06
N CYS A 403 9.83 16.77 -18.10
CA CYS A 403 9.97 16.33 -19.49
C CYS A 403 11.41 15.91 -19.85
N ALA A 404 12.42 16.48 -19.18
CA ALA A 404 13.81 16.08 -19.37
C ALA A 404 14.19 14.78 -18.62
N LEU A 405 13.43 14.40 -17.58
CA LEU A 405 13.80 13.33 -16.65
C LEU A 405 13.86 11.94 -17.30
N PRO A 406 12.92 11.51 -18.17
CA PRO A 406 13.06 10.21 -18.84
C PRO A 406 14.34 10.04 -19.63
N ARG A 407 14.77 11.09 -20.35
CA ARG A 407 16.04 11.10 -21.09
C ARG A 407 17.24 10.99 -20.15
N LYS A 408 17.18 11.64 -18.99
CA LYS A 408 18.21 11.53 -17.94
C LYS A 408 18.30 10.12 -17.38
N ILE A 409 17.16 9.50 -17.04
CA ILE A 409 17.10 8.12 -16.53
C ILE A 409 17.68 7.16 -17.56
N ARG A 410 17.27 7.25 -18.83
CA ARG A 410 17.80 6.41 -19.93
C ARG A 410 19.32 6.46 -20.05
N ARG A 411 19.90 7.66 -19.95
CA ARG A 411 21.37 7.83 -19.99
C ARG A 411 22.06 7.20 -18.78
N LEU A 412 21.44 7.23 -17.60
CA LEU A 412 21.98 6.58 -16.40
C LEU A 412 21.89 5.06 -16.52
N GLU A 413 20.79 4.53 -17.06
CA GLU A 413 20.62 3.10 -17.36
C GLU A 413 21.67 2.60 -18.34
N GLN A 414 21.85 3.31 -19.46
CA GLN A 414 22.85 2.96 -20.47
C GLN A 414 24.27 2.95 -19.87
N LYS A 415 24.62 3.97 -19.08
CA LYS A 415 25.92 4.02 -18.40
C LYS A 415 26.09 2.90 -17.37
N ALA A 416 25.01 2.50 -16.69
CA ALA A 416 25.05 1.35 -15.79
C ALA A 416 25.29 0.06 -16.59
N HIS A 417 24.57 -0.16 -17.70
CA HIS A 417 24.76 -1.32 -18.57
C HIS A 417 26.19 -1.39 -19.16
N GLU A 418 26.70 -0.29 -19.70
CA GLU A 418 28.07 -0.21 -20.24
C GLU A 418 29.16 -0.50 -19.19
N ARG A 419 28.91 -0.16 -17.92
CA ARG A 419 29.81 -0.52 -16.82
C ARG A 419 29.75 -2.01 -16.50
N ASN A 420 28.61 -2.66 -16.73
CA ASN A 420 28.40 -4.08 -16.48
C ASN A 420 29.08 -4.94 -17.55
N ASP A 421 29.01 -4.51 -18.80
CA ASP A 421 29.63 -5.25 -19.91
C ASP A 421 31.17 -5.18 -19.85
N LYS A 422 31.73 -4.13 -19.24
CA LYS A 422 33.18 -3.90 -19.13
C LYS A 422 33.85 -4.54 -17.91
N LYS A 423 33.08 -5.05 -16.94
CA LYS A 423 33.60 -5.71 -15.73
C LYS A 423 32.71 -6.89 -15.36
N ALA A 424 33.27 -8.10 -15.28
CA ALA A 424 32.58 -9.24 -14.69
C ALA A 424 32.15 -8.87 -13.26
N ARG A 425 30.86 -8.61 -13.06
CA ARG A 425 30.33 -8.21 -11.76
C ARG A 425 30.38 -9.41 -10.81
N PRO A 426 30.74 -9.19 -9.53
CA PRO A 426 30.60 -10.23 -8.54
C PRO A 426 29.13 -10.63 -8.47
N THR A 427 28.87 -11.91 -8.73
CA THR A 427 27.56 -12.51 -8.47
C THR A 427 27.52 -12.86 -6.99
N ALA A 428 26.54 -12.31 -6.27
CA ALA A 428 26.29 -12.69 -4.89
C ALA A 428 25.22 -13.77 -4.87
N SER A 429 25.52 -14.87 -4.18
CA SER A 429 24.53 -15.90 -3.89
C SER A 429 23.87 -15.54 -2.56
N ILE A 430 22.61 -15.11 -2.63
CA ILE A 430 21.89 -14.53 -1.49
C ILE A 430 20.77 -15.47 -1.05
N PRO A 431 20.78 -15.95 0.21
CA PRO A 431 19.69 -16.77 0.74
C PRO A 431 18.46 -15.91 1.05
N PHE A 432 17.27 -16.40 0.71
CA PHE A 432 16.00 -15.75 1.07
C PHE A 432 15.20 -16.64 2.02
N SER A 433 14.83 -16.11 3.18
CA SER A 433 14.07 -16.89 4.17
C SER A 433 12.69 -17.33 3.66
N TRP A 434 12.10 -16.57 2.74
CA TRP A 434 10.85 -16.89 2.05
C TRP A 434 10.87 -18.21 1.28
N ILE A 435 12.05 -18.69 0.88
CA ILE A 435 12.21 -19.93 0.11
C ILE A 435 13.10 -20.92 0.88
N PHE A 436 12.95 -20.98 2.21
CA PHE A 436 13.70 -21.88 3.08
C PHE A 436 15.23 -21.66 2.99
N ASP A 437 15.64 -20.39 2.95
CA ASP A 437 17.04 -19.96 2.86
C ASP A 437 17.78 -20.49 1.61
N ARG A 438 17.04 -20.94 0.58
CA ARG A 438 17.64 -21.30 -0.71
C ARG A 438 18.26 -20.05 -1.37
N PRO A 439 19.44 -20.18 -2.00
CA PRO A 439 20.13 -19.05 -2.59
C PRO A 439 19.57 -18.65 -3.96
N VAL A 440 19.53 -17.34 -4.21
CA VAL A 440 19.32 -16.75 -5.54
C VAL A 440 20.55 -15.94 -5.93
N ASN A 441 21.04 -16.17 -7.14
CA ASN A 441 22.20 -15.45 -7.69
C ASN A 441 21.78 -14.05 -8.17
N ILE A 442 22.36 -13.02 -7.55
CA ILE A 442 22.12 -11.62 -7.88
C ILE A 442 23.38 -11.00 -8.46
N THR A 443 23.25 -10.35 -9.61
CA THR A 443 24.30 -9.54 -10.21
C THR A 443 24.36 -8.19 -9.51
N MET A 444 25.38 -7.97 -8.66
CA MET A 444 25.47 -6.77 -7.82
C MET A 444 25.68 -5.50 -8.66
N ALA A 445 25.05 -4.39 -8.25
CA ALA A 445 25.12 -3.08 -8.91
C ALA A 445 26.46 -2.34 -8.74
#